data_AF-A0A080ZSJ5-F1
#
_entry.id   AF-A0A080ZSJ5-F1
#
_cell.length_a   1.000
_cell.length_b   1.000
_cell.length_c   1.000
_cell.angle_alpha   90.00
_cell.angle_beta   90.00
_cell.angle_gamma   90.00
#
_symmetry.space_group_name_H-M   'P 1'
#
loop_
_entity.id
_entity.type
_entity.pdbx_description
1 polymer ?
#
loop_
_entity_poly.entity_id
_entity_poly.type
_entity_poly.pdbx_seq_one_letter_code
_entity_poly.pdbx_strand_id
1 'polypeptide(L)'
;MSEYGSLKAGYADLQGNPRLPFYHIANPDVRAYLAEFVGTFILVLIGDGSVAQYVLGGGDAGHYLSVNLAWGIALLFGIHFSGGVSGGHLNPAVSLTLAAFGRFEWYKLPGYFIAQTLGAFAAAWVVFVVYYPWFDLQDPERATTQGIFATYPNEQIPNWCGLANEIVGTALLVSGIFAVGDQLNKPASPYTFPAAVALMLTCVGMAFGLDTGYALNPARDFGPRLFTFFAGWGWKVFTGRSFYFWIPIVGPFVGGLLGAGLYVGLIENFHPRE
;
A
#
# COMPACT_ATOMS: atom_id res chain seq x y z
N MET A 1 -8.02 -20.87 25.97
CA MET A 1 -7.62 -19.44 25.96
C MET A 1 -6.95 -19.21 24.62
N SER A 2 -7.52 -18.42 23.71
CA SER A 2 -6.96 -18.28 22.36
C SER A 2 -5.61 -17.57 22.43
N GLU A 3 -4.56 -18.21 21.90
CA GLU A 3 -3.19 -17.68 21.78
C GLU A 3 -3.08 -16.45 20.88
N TYR A 4 -4.16 -16.10 20.20
CA TYR A 4 -4.39 -14.76 19.70
C TYR A 4 -5.14 -14.02 20.80
N GLY A 5 -4.37 -13.34 21.66
CA GLY A 5 -4.92 -12.39 22.59
C GLY A 5 -5.91 -11.53 21.82
N SER A 6 -7.19 -11.60 22.22
CA SER A 6 -8.18 -10.66 21.74
C SER A 6 -7.51 -9.29 21.79
N LEU A 7 -7.39 -8.62 20.64
CA LEU A 7 -7.17 -7.18 20.64
C LEU A 7 -8.13 -6.66 21.70
N LYS A 8 -7.60 -6.21 22.86
CA LYS A 8 -8.44 -5.61 23.89
C LYS A 8 -9.28 -4.60 23.15
N ALA A 9 -10.61 -4.74 23.27
CA ALA A 9 -11.58 -3.86 22.65
C ALA A 9 -11.00 -2.45 22.66
N GLY A 10 -10.83 -1.91 21.45
CA GLY A 10 -9.96 -0.77 21.19
C GLY A 10 -10.21 0.40 22.12
N TYR A 11 -9.25 1.32 22.13
CA TYR A 11 -9.43 2.66 22.66
C TYR A 11 -10.87 3.16 22.37
N ALA A 12 -11.61 3.38 23.46
CA ALA A 12 -13.03 3.74 23.55
C ALA A 12 -14.02 2.56 23.63
N ASP A 13 -14.44 2.28 24.87
CA ASP A 13 -15.86 2.07 25.14
C ASP A 13 -16.67 3.19 24.46
N LEU A 14 -17.24 2.89 23.29
CA LEU A 14 -17.94 3.84 22.44
C LEU A 14 -19.29 4.26 23.03
N GLN A 15 -19.85 3.50 23.97
CA GLN A 15 -21.19 3.76 24.52
C GLN A 15 -21.20 4.89 25.57
N GLY A 16 -20.05 5.45 25.93
CA GLY A 16 -19.95 6.54 26.89
C GLY A 16 -18.91 7.61 26.56
N ASN A 17 -18.36 7.66 25.34
CA ASN A 17 -17.31 8.60 25.00
C ASN A 17 -17.86 10.02 24.71
N PRO A 18 -17.71 11.00 25.62
CA PRO A 18 -18.28 12.35 25.45
C PRO A 18 -17.59 13.15 24.35
N ARG A 19 -16.50 12.65 23.76
CA ARG A 19 -15.77 13.29 22.67
C ARG A 19 -16.36 13.01 21.29
N LEU A 20 -17.36 12.12 21.19
CA LEU A 20 -17.94 11.76 19.90
C LEU A 20 -18.85 12.90 19.39
N PRO A 21 -18.65 13.39 18.16
CA PRO A 21 -19.49 14.43 17.59
C PRO A 21 -20.87 13.88 17.18
N PHE A 22 -21.82 14.78 16.91
CA PHE A 22 -23.19 14.40 16.49
C PHE A 22 -23.24 13.62 15.17
N TYR A 23 -22.22 13.75 14.31
CA TYR A 23 -22.10 13.03 13.04
C TYR A 23 -21.25 11.75 13.15
N HIS A 24 -21.04 11.23 14.36
CA HIS A 24 -20.30 9.99 14.57
C HIS A 24 -20.95 8.80 13.84
N ILE A 25 -20.12 8.00 13.17
CA ILE A 25 -20.54 6.79 12.47
C ILE A 25 -20.50 5.61 13.44
N ALA A 26 -21.69 5.13 13.83
CA ALA A 26 -21.81 4.00 14.76
C ALA A 26 -21.30 2.67 14.17
N ASN A 27 -21.50 2.45 12.86
CA ASN A 27 -21.10 1.20 12.21
C ASN A 27 -19.56 1.08 12.17
N PRO A 28 -18.97 0.06 12.82
CA PRO A 28 -17.52 -0.10 12.90
C PRO A 28 -16.86 -0.35 11.55
N ASP A 29 -17.53 -1.06 10.64
CA ASP A 29 -16.99 -1.38 9.32
C ASP A 29 -16.90 -0.13 8.45
N VAL A 30 -17.94 0.72 8.47
CA VAL A 30 -17.90 1.99 7.74
C VAL A 30 -16.79 2.90 8.27
N ARG A 31 -16.56 2.94 9.59
CA ARG A 31 -15.41 3.66 10.16
C ARG A 31 -14.08 3.09 9.68
N ALA A 32 -13.96 1.76 9.64
CA ALA A 32 -12.75 1.09 9.16
C ALA A 32 -12.50 1.39 7.68
N TYR A 33 -13.54 1.38 6.83
CA TYR A 33 -13.41 1.72 5.41
C TYR A 33 -12.98 3.19 5.23
N LEU A 34 -13.52 4.12 6.00
CA LEU A 34 -13.06 5.52 5.96
C LEU A 34 -11.61 5.67 6.42
N ALA A 35 -11.20 4.91 7.44
CA ALA A 35 -9.81 4.91 7.89
C ALA A 35 -8.86 4.32 6.83
N GLU A 36 -9.24 3.25 6.13
CA GLU A 36 -8.48 2.69 5.01
C GLU A 36 -8.38 3.67 3.83
N PHE A 37 -9.48 4.37 3.50
CA PHE A 37 -9.44 5.46 2.52
C PHE A 37 -8.40 6.52 2.88
N VAL A 38 -8.43 7.01 4.13
CA VAL A 38 -7.51 8.05 4.60
C VAL A 38 -6.07 7.54 4.64
N GLY A 39 -5.83 6.34 5.17
CA GLY A 39 -4.48 5.80 5.25
C GLY A 39 -3.87 5.54 3.88
N THR A 40 -4.62 4.99 2.93
CA THR A 40 -4.13 4.80 1.56
C THR A 40 -3.98 6.13 0.83
N PHE A 41 -4.86 7.11 1.09
CA PHE A 41 -4.69 8.48 0.60
C PHE A 41 -3.35 9.08 1.06
N ILE A 42 -3.02 8.99 2.35
CA ILE A 42 -1.73 9.51 2.88
C ILE A 42 -0.54 8.77 2.26
N LEU A 43 -0.62 7.44 2.17
CA LEU A 43 0.42 6.60 1.55
C LEU A 43 0.72 7.06 0.12
N VAL A 44 -0.31 7.19 -0.70
CA VAL A 44 -0.17 7.52 -2.13
C VAL A 44 0.13 9.00 -2.35
N LEU A 45 -0.44 9.91 -1.54
CA LEU A 45 -0.20 11.35 -1.67
C LEU A 45 1.27 11.70 -1.50
N ILE A 46 1.90 11.17 -0.44
CA ILE A 46 3.31 11.40 -0.16
C ILE A 46 4.19 10.61 -1.14
N GLY A 47 3.82 9.37 -1.42
CA GLY A 47 4.51 8.50 -2.37
C GLY A 47 4.59 9.11 -3.77
N ASP A 48 3.45 9.33 -4.43
CA ASP A 48 3.37 9.92 -5.77
C ASP A 48 3.90 11.37 -5.77
N GLY A 49 3.68 12.14 -4.70
CA GLY A 49 4.26 13.48 -4.55
C GLY A 49 5.79 13.47 -4.57
N SER A 50 6.43 12.46 -3.96
CA SER A 50 7.89 12.30 -4.02
C SER A 50 8.38 11.95 -5.43
N VAL A 51 7.61 11.14 -6.17
CA VAL A 51 7.92 10.80 -7.57
C VAL A 51 7.72 12.01 -8.47
N ALA A 52 6.66 12.79 -8.26
CA ALA A 52 6.40 14.04 -8.97
C ALA A 52 7.55 15.03 -8.77
N GLN A 53 8.01 15.21 -7.52
CA GLN A 53 9.16 16.05 -7.22
C GLN A 53 10.45 15.55 -7.88
N TYR A 54 10.70 14.24 -7.89
CA TYR A 54 11.85 13.66 -8.57
C TYR A 54 11.82 13.88 -10.09
N VAL A 55 10.70 13.49 -10.73
CA VAL A 55 10.55 13.50 -12.19
C VAL A 55 10.45 14.93 -12.72
N LEU A 56 9.54 15.73 -12.16
CA LEU A 56 9.31 17.11 -12.61
C LEU A 56 10.44 18.05 -12.19
N GLY A 57 11.14 17.74 -11.09
CA GLY A 57 12.33 18.47 -10.66
C GLY A 57 13.60 18.10 -11.43
N GLY A 58 13.52 17.27 -12.47
CA GLY A 58 14.67 16.89 -13.31
C GLY A 58 15.77 16.12 -12.55
N GLY A 59 15.46 15.56 -11.39
CA GLY A 59 16.46 14.89 -10.53
C GLY A 59 17.25 15.80 -9.58
N ASP A 60 17.07 17.12 -9.62
CA ASP A 60 17.73 18.06 -8.69
C ASP A 60 16.94 18.21 -7.37
N ALA A 61 15.62 18.09 -7.43
CA ALA A 61 14.74 18.19 -6.27
C ALA A 61 14.53 16.85 -5.54
N GLY A 62 15.04 15.74 -6.09
CA GLY A 62 14.90 14.41 -5.51
C GLY A 62 15.70 13.35 -6.26
N HIS A 63 15.90 12.20 -5.63
CA HIS A 63 16.57 11.05 -6.22
C HIS A 63 15.80 9.77 -5.93
N TYR A 64 16.18 8.67 -6.59
CA TYR A 64 15.57 7.36 -6.36
C TYR A 64 15.53 6.97 -4.86
N LEU A 65 16.61 7.27 -4.11
CA LEU A 65 16.64 7.04 -2.66
C LEU A 65 15.59 7.87 -1.90
N SER A 66 15.40 9.15 -2.25
CA SER A 66 14.40 9.98 -1.57
C SER A 66 12.98 9.50 -1.84
N VAL A 67 12.70 8.97 -3.04
CA VAL A 67 11.43 8.32 -3.37
C VAL A 67 11.20 7.10 -2.47
N ASN A 68 12.18 6.20 -2.34
CA ASN A 68 12.05 5.01 -1.48
C ASN A 68 11.83 5.37 0.00
N LEU A 69 12.56 6.37 0.51
CA LEU A 69 12.38 6.87 1.87
C LEU A 69 10.98 7.48 2.06
N ALA A 70 10.52 8.28 1.10
CA ALA A 70 9.20 8.89 1.15
C ALA A 70 8.09 7.85 1.17
N TRP A 71 8.14 6.80 0.34
CA TRP A 71 7.15 5.71 0.35
C TRP A 71 7.09 4.98 1.70
N GLY A 72 8.24 4.69 2.31
CA GLY A 72 8.27 4.11 3.66
C GLY A 72 7.67 5.03 4.72
N ILE A 73 8.07 6.30 4.75
CA ILE A 73 7.54 7.30 5.67
C ILE A 73 6.03 7.52 5.45
N ALA A 74 5.57 7.47 4.20
CA ALA A 74 4.17 7.55 3.84
C ALA A 74 3.38 6.37 4.42
N LEU A 75 3.93 5.16 4.36
CA LEU A 75 3.32 3.97 4.99
C LEU A 75 3.27 4.10 6.51
N LEU A 76 4.34 4.58 7.15
CA LEU A 76 4.38 4.86 8.59
C LEU A 76 3.20 5.76 9.00
N PHE A 77 3.05 6.91 8.34
CA PHE A 77 1.96 7.83 8.64
C PHE A 77 0.60 7.28 8.24
N GLY A 78 0.48 6.60 7.09
CA GLY A 78 -0.75 5.93 6.69
C GLY A 78 -1.27 4.99 7.79
N ILE A 79 -0.38 4.17 8.37
CA ILE A 79 -0.73 3.27 9.47
C ILE A 79 -1.09 4.07 10.73
N HIS A 80 -0.38 5.15 11.06
CA HIS A 80 -0.75 5.99 12.22
C HIS A 80 -2.11 6.68 12.06
N PHE A 81 -2.48 7.09 10.85
CA PHE A 81 -3.76 7.75 10.58
C PHE A 81 -4.96 6.78 10.65
N SER A 82 -4.74 5.49 10.40
CA SER A 82 -5.81 4.51 10.14
C SER A 82 -5.82 3.32 11.10
N GLY A 83 -4.67 2.96 11.66
CA GLY A 83 -4.41 1.69 12.34
C GLY A 83 -5.25 1.47 13.59
N GLY A 84 -5.50 2.53 14.37
CA GLY A 84 -6.34 2.45 15.57
C GLY A 84 -7.82 2.17 15.28
N VAL A 85 -8.27 2.33 14.02
CA VAL A 85 -9.68 2.15 13.62
C VAL A 85 -9.86 0.93 12.71
N SER A 86 -8.96 0.72 11.75
CA SER A 86 -9.08 -0.30 10.69
C SER A 86 -8.05 -1.42 10.77
N GLY A 87 -7.01 -1.28 11.59
CA GLY A 87 -5.80 -2.10 11.51
C GLY A 87 -4.75 -1.57 10.52
N GLY A 88 -5.11 -0.64 9.63
CA GLY A 88 -4.16 0.07 8.75
C GLY A 88 -3.52 -0.86 7.73
N HIS A 89 -4.34 -1.58 6.97
CA HIS A 89 -3.87 -2.51 5.94
C HIS A 89 -3.33 -1.75 4.72
N LEU A 90 -4.09 -0.75 4.27
CA LEU A 90 -3.79 0.19 3.18
C LEU A 90 -3.48 -0.46 1.83
N ASN A 91 -3.66 -1.77 1.74
CA ASN A 91 -3.21 -2.62 0.65
C ASN A 91 -4.17 -3.81 0.50
N PRO A 92 -4.78 -4.00 -0.69
CA PRO A 92 -5.63 -5.15 -0.97
C PRO A 92 -4.91 -6.49 -0.79
N ALA A 93 -3.64 -6.60 -1.16
CA ALA A 93 -2.86 -7.83 -1.02
C ALA A 93 -2.64 -8.21 0.45
N VAL A 94 -2.36 -7.22 1.31
CA VAL A 94 -2.28 -7.43 2.77
C VAL A 94 -3.63 -7.84 3.33
N SER A 95 -4.70 -7.14 2.96
CA SER A 95 -6.06 -7.42 3.45
C SER A 95 -6.52 -8.84 3.09
N LEU A 96 -6.32 -9.25 1.83
CA LEU A 96 -6.64 -10.60 1.36
C LEU A 96 -5.81 -11.65 2.11
N THR A 97 -4.51 -11.39 2.27
CA THR A 97 -3.62 -12.35 2.92
C THR A 97 -3.99 -12.53 4.39
N LEU A 98 -4.25 -11.45 5.13
CA LEU A 98 -4.71 -11.55 6.51
C LEU A 98 -6.02 -12.34 6.61
N ALA A 99 -6.96 -12.15 5.68
CA ALA A 99 -8.20 -12.94 5.64
C ALA A 99 -7.94 -14.43 5.35
N ALA A 100 -7.05 -14.73 4.41
CA ALA A 100 -6.67 -16.09 4.03
C ALA A 100 -6.03 -16.87 5.19
N PHE A 101 -5.32 -16.20 6.09
CA PHE A 101 -4.71 -16.80 7.28
C PHE A 101 -5.56 -16.62 8.56
N GLY A 102 -6.84 -16.25 8.43
CA GLY A 102 -7.77 -16.17 9.57
C GLY A 102 -7.53 -15.00 10.52
N ARG A 103 -6.75 -13.99 10.09
CA ARG A 103 -6.40 -12.77 10.86
C ARG A 103 -7.25 -11.56 10.50
N PHE A 104 -8.20 -11.72 9.58
CA PHE A 104 -9.13 -10.68 9.15
C PHE A 104 -10.43 -11.28 8.61
N GLU A 105 -11.55 -10.56 8.74
CA GLU A 105 -12.85 -11.09 8.32
C GLU A 105 -13.10 -10.90 6.81
N TRP A 106 -13.34 -12.01 6.11
CA TRP A 106 -13.54 -12.05 4.65
C TRP A 106 -14.60 -11.08 4.13
N TYR A 107 -15.72 -10.90 4.86
CA TYR A 107 -16.82 -10.04 4.41
C TYR A 107 -16.44 -8.56 4.31
N LYS A 108 -15.35 -8.14 4.98
CA LYS A 108 -14.88 -6.75 4.95
C LYS A 108 -14.02 -6.44 3.73
N LEU A 109 -13.50 -7.47 3.03
CA LEU A 109 -12.58 -7.28 1.90
C LEU A 109 -13.12 -6.36 0.80
N PRO A 110 -14.38 -6.49 0.32
CA PRO A 110 -14.89 -5.60 -0.72
C PRO A 110 -14.86 -4.12 -0.29
N GLY A 111 -15.23 -3.83 0.96
CA GLY A 111 -15.20 -2.48 1.51
C GLY A 111 -13.78 -1.93 1.62
N TYR A 112 -12.82 -2.74 2.07
CA TYR A 112 -11.40 -2.37 2.14
C TYR A 112 -10.84 -2.08 0.74
N PHE A 113 -11.08 -2.97 -0.24
CA PHE A 113 -10.56 -2.79 -1.59
C PHE A 113 -11.08 -1.52 -2.25
N ILE A 114 -12.38 -1.24 -2.11
CA ILE A 114 -13.01 -0.02 -2.64
C ILE A 114 -12.42 1.21 -1.95
N ALA A 115 -12.37 1.21 -0.61
CA ALA A 115 -11.87 2.34 0.16
C ALA A 115 -10.40 2.66 -0.17
N GLN A 116 -9.53 1.65 -0.18
CA GLN A 116 -8.12 1.80 -0.49
C GLN A 116 -7.93 2.34 -1.91
N THR A 117 -8.64 1.79 -2.89
CA THR A 117 -8.55 2.23 -4.30
C THR A 117 -9.03 3.66 -4.48
N LEU A 118 -10.15 4.03 -3.84
CA LEU A 118 -10.67 5.41 -3.88
C LEU A 118 -9.73 6.39 -3.16
N GLY A 119 -9.10 5.97 -2.05
CA GLY A 119 -8.11 6.77 -1.34
C GLY A 119 -6.89 7.06 -2.22
N ALA A 120 -6.38 6.02 -2.89
CA ALA A 120 -5.27 6.13 -3.83
C ALA A 120 -5.61 7.02 -5.05
N PHE A 121 -6.81 6.86 -5.62
CA PHE A 121 -7.32 7.70 -6.72
C PHE A 121 -7.40 9.18 -6.30
N ALA A 122 -7.96 9.46 -5.12
CA ALA A 122 -8.09 10.83 -4.62
C ALA A 122 -6.72 11.47 -4.35
N ALA A 123 -5.76 10.70 -3.84
CA ALA A 123 -4.39 11.17 -3.64
C ALA A 123 -3.72 11.56 -4.96
N ALA A 124 -3.83 10.72 -5.99
CA ALA A 124 -3.31 10.99 -7.32
C ALA A 124 -3.91 12.28 -7.91
N TRP A 125 -5.22 12.49 -7.75
CA TRP A 125 -5.88 13.74 -8.13
C TRP A 125 -5.29 14.96 -7.42
N VAL A 126 -5.04 14.88 -6.10
CA VAL A 126 -4.42 15.97 -5.35
C VAL A 126 -3.00 16.26 -5.85
N VAL A 127 -2.17 15.23 -6.06
CA VAL A 127 -0.81 15.40 -6.61
C VAL A 127 -0.87 16.10 -7.96
N PHE A 128 -1.78 15.66 -8.84
CA PHE A 128 -1.97 16.29 -10.15
C PHE A 128 -2.33 17.77 -10.05
N VAL A 129 -3.27 18.14 -9.17
CA VAL A 129 -3.67 19.54 -8.99
C VAL A 129 -2.52 20.39 -8.43
N VAL A 130 -1.78 19.88 -7.44
CA VAL A 130 -0.66 20.59 -6.81
C VAL A 130 0.48 20.83 -7.80
N TYR A 131 0.77 19.86 -8.66
CA TYR A 131 1.82 19.96 -9.68
C TYR A 131 1.30 20.35 -11.07
N TYR A 132 0.03 20.78 -11.19
CA TYR A 132 -0.63 20.99 -12.48
C TYR A 132 0.19 21.84 -13.48
N PRO A 133 0.74 23.01 -13.09
CA PRO A 133 1.55 23.81 -14.00
C PRO A 133 2.80 23.10 -14.53
N TRP A 134 3.41 22.23 -13.71
CA TRP A 134 4.58 21.47 -14.13
C TRP A 134 4.26 20.43 -15.21
N PHE A 135 3.09 19.79 -15.12
CA PHE A 135 2.63 18.90 -16.18
C PHE A 135 2.39 19.64 -17.49
N ASP A 136 1.81 20.85 -17.46
CA ASP A 136 1.61 21.66 -18.67
C ASP A 136 2.93 22.13 -19.29
N LEU A 137 3.94 22.41 -18.47
CA LEU A 137 5.26 22.84 -18.95
C LEU A 137 6.08 21.69 -19.54
N GLN A 138 6.04 20.49 -18.94
CA GLN A 138 6.93 19.39 -19.31
C GLN A 138 6.26 18.30 -20.16
N ASP A 139 4.95 18.11 -20.00
CA ASP A 139 4.19 17.07 -20.66
C ASP A 139 2.77 17.56 -21.04
N PRO A 140 2.67 18.61 -21.89
CA PRO A 140 1.39 19.23 -22.23
C PRO A 140 0.40 18.25 -22.87
N GLU A 141 0.89 17.23 -23.57
CA GLU A 141 0.08 16.18 -24.21
C GLU A 141 -0.18 14.98 -23.30
N ARG A 142 0.32 14.99 -22.06
CA ARG A 142 0.23 13.87 -21.12
C ARG A 142 0.76 12.59 -21.75
N ALA A 143 1.92 12.66 -22.40
CA ALA A 143 2.60 11.63 -23.16
C ALA A 143 3.48 10.71 -22.30
N THR A 144 4.16 11.23 -21.27
CA THR A 144 5.32 10.56 -20.65
C THR A 144 5.26 10.49 -19.12
N THR A 145 4.47 11.33 -18.47
CA THR A 145 4.52 11.52 -17.01
C THR A 145 3.60 10.60 -16.20
N GLN A 146 2.95 9.61 -16.83
CA GLN A 146 2.06 8.67 -16.14
C GLN A 146 2.77 7.86 -15.04
N GLY A 147 4.09 7.67 -15.15
CA GLY A 147 4.92 6.92 -14.20
C GLY A 147 5.07 7.59 -12.83
N ILE A 148 4.61 8.84 -12.69
CA ILE A 148 4.51 9.53 -11.39
C ILE A 148 3.43 8.87 -10.51
N PHE A 149 2.37 8.36 -11.13
CA PHE A 149 1.15 7.95 -10.44
C PHE A 149 1.05 6.43 -10.29
N ALA A 150 1.32 5.70 -11.36
CA ALA A 150 1.24 4.24 -11.40
C ALA A 150 2.57 3.65 -11.87
N THR A 151 2.80 2.38 -11.59
CA THR A 151 4.06 1.74 -11.98
C THR A 151 4.03 1.23 -13.42
N TYR A 152 5.21 1.24 -14.04
CA TYR A 152 5.43 0.71 -15.38
C TYR A 152 6.72 -0.09 -15.37
N PRO A 153 6.81 -1.19 -16.13
CA PRO A 153 7.98 -2.04 -16.10
C PRO A 153 9.15 -1.34 -16.78
N ASN A 154 10.35 -1.62 -16.31
CA ASN A 154 11.57 -1.24 -16.98
C ASN A 154 11.54 -1.75 -18.43
N GLU A 155 11.90 -0.88 -19.38
CA GLU A 155 11.79 -1.18 -20.79
C GLU A 155 12.70 -2.34 -21.24
N GLN A 156 13.78 -2.57 -20.50
CA GLN A 156 14.83 -3.56 -20.79
C GLN A 156 14.46 -4.99 -20.39
N ILE A 157 13.40 -5.19 -19.61
CA ILE A 157 13.01 -6.52 -19.10
C ILE A 157 11.68 -6.98 -19.67
N PRO A 158 11.47 -8.30 -19.87
CA PRO A 158 10.16 -8.83 -20.22
C PRO A 158 9.20 -8.79 -19.02
N ASN A 159 7.90 -8.70 -19.30
CA ASN A 159 6.85 -8.61 -18.27
C ASN A 159 6.85 -9.76 -17.25
N TRP A 160 7.29 -10.96 -17.63
CA TRP A 160 7.35 -12.08 -16.68
C TRP A 160 8.39 -11.85 -15.58
N CYS A 161 9.50 -11.14 -15.87
CA CYS A 161 10.44 -10.70 -14.85
C CYS A 161 9.76 -9.70 -13.91
N GLY A 162 9.00 -8.75 -14.46
CA GLY A 162 8.22 -7.80 -13.67
C GLY A 162 7.20 -8.48 -12.75
N LEU A 163 6.51 -9.52 -13.24
CA LEU A 163 5.62 -10.33 -12.41
C LEU A 163 6.36 -11.03 -11.27
N ALA A 164 7.50 -11.66 -11.56
CA ALA A 164 8.33 -12.29 -10.55
C ALA A 164 8.80 -11.27 -9.50
N ASN A 165 9.19 -10.07 -9.93
CA ASN A 165 9.63 -8.99 -9.04
C ASN A 165 8.50 -8.53 -8.10
N GLU A 166 7.28 -8.32 -8.61
CA GLU A 166 6.12 -7.96 -7.77
C GLU A 166 5.73 -9.08 -6.79
N ILE A 167 5.84 -10.35 -7.20
CA ILE A 167 5.60 -11.50 -6.33
C ILE A 167 6.64 -11.53 -5.20
N VAL A 168 7.94 -11.43 -5.52
CA VAL A 168 9.03 -11.50 -4.53
C VAL A 168 8.98 -10.31 -3.57
N GLY A 169 8.83 -9.10 -4.09
CA GLY A 169 8.74 -7.89 -3.27
C GLY A 169 7.55 -7.94 -2.32
N THR A 170 6.38 -8.40 -2.78
CA THR A 170 5.19 -8.48 -1.93
C THR A 170 5.28 -9.63 -0.94
N ALA A 171 5.87 -10.75 -1.34
CA ALA A 171 6.14 -11.85 -0.43
C ALA A 171 7.07 -11.40 0.72
N LEU A 172 8.12 -10.65 0.42
CA LEU A 172 9.02 -10.08 1.43
C LEU A 172 8.30 -9.09 2.36
N LEU A 173 7.51 -8.17 1.80
CA LEU A 173 6.72 -7.23 2.59
C LEU A 173 5.74 -7.95 3.54
N VAL A 174 4.95 -8.89 3.03
CA VAL A 174 3.88 -9.55 3.79
C VAL A 174 4.42 -10.57 4.79
N SER A 175 5.45 -11.35 4.43
CA SER A 175 6.18 -12.18 5.41
C SER A 175 6.80 -11.33 6.51
N GLY A 176 7.33 -10.15 6.17
CA GLY A 176 7.82 -9.17 7.12
C GLY A 176 6.73 -8.70 8.08
N ILE A 177 5.54 -8.37 7.59
CA ILE A 177 4.36 -8.01 8.42
C ILE A 177 4.00 -9.15 9.39
N PHE A 178 4.01 -10.40 8.93
CA PHE A 178 3.76 -11.55 9.79
C PHE A 178 4.85 -11.69 10.85
N ALA A 179 6.13 -11.59 10.46
CA ALA A 179 7.27 -11.70 11.37
C ALA A 179 7.30 -10.65 12.47
N VAL A 180 7.03 -9.38 12.12
CA VAL A 180 7.04 -8.27 13.10
C VAL A 180 5.77 -8.24 13.97
N GLY A 181 4.70 -8.92 13.56
CA GLY A 181 3.46 -9.06 14.34
C GLY A 181 3.41 -10.29 15.23
N ASP A 182 4.26 -11.28 14.97
CA ASP A 182 4.27 -12.57 15.65
C ASP A 182 4.77 -12.45 17.09
N GLN A 183 3.87 -12.71 18.04
CA GLN A 183 4.11 -12.55 19.48
C GLN A 183 5.09 -13.57 20.06
N LEU A 184 5.31 -14.68 19.37
CA LEU A 184 6.21 -15.76 19.81
C LEU A 184 7.60 -15.68 19.14
N ASN A 185 7.81 -14.71 18.25
CA ASN A 185 9.10 -14.43 17.63
C ASN A 185 9.75 -13.18 18.27
N LYS A 186 10.00 -12.13 17.48
CA LYS A 186 10.52 -10.83 17.94
C LYS A 186 9.55 -9.73 17.50
N PRO A 187 8.37 -9.64 18.13
CA PRO A 187 7.35 -8.70 17.70
C PRO A 187 7.83 -7.26 17.90
N ALA A 188 7.45 -6.39 16.99
CA ALA A 188 7.47 -4.97 17.25
C ALA A 188 6.37 -4.63 18.27
N SER A 189 6.62 -3.64 19.14
CA SER A 189 5.57 -3.11 20.02
C SER A 189 4.47 -2.45 19.18
N PRO A 190 3.24 -2.27 19.72
CA PRO A 190 2.19 -1.55 19.02
C PRO A 190 2.59 -0.13 18.55
N TYR A 191 3.55 0.49 19.24
CA TYR A 191 4.08 1.82 18.87
C TYR A 191 5.18 1.76 17.81
N THR A 192 5.93 0.68 17.73
CA THR A 192 7.06 0.50 16.79
C THR A 192 6.70 -0.34 15.57
N PHE A 193 5.56 -1.05 15.60
CA PHE A 193 5.06 -1.85 14.50
C PHE A 193 4.88 -1.05 13.20
N PRO A 194 4.27 0.16 13.21
CA PRO A 194 4.19 0.98 12.00
C PRO A 194 5.56 1.31 11.40
N ALA A 195 6.55 1.60 12.24
CA ALA A 195 7.91 1.90 11.81
C ALA A 195 8.64 0.68 11.24
N ALA A 196 8.48 -0.50 11.84
CA ALA A 196 9.08 -1.73 11.34
C ALA A 196 8.55 -2.10 9.94
N VAL A 197 7.23 -1.99 9.74
CA VAL A 197 6.58 -2.24 8.45
C VAL A 197 6.98 -1.19 7.41
N ALA A 198 7.08 0.08 7.80
CA ALA A 198 7.58 1.16 6.94
C ALA A 198 9.03 0.93 6.48
N LEU A 199 9.92 0.54 7.40
CA LEU A 199 11.30 0.22 7.05
C LEU A 199 11.39 -0.98 6.11
N MET A 200 10.52 -1.99 6.28
CA MET A 200 10.43 -3.10 5.33
C MET A 200 10.07 -2.62 3.93
N LEU A 201 9.06 -1.76 3.78
CA LEU A 201 8.70 -1.18 2.49
C LEU A 201 9.88 -0.40 1.87
N THR A 202 10.55 0.45 2.65
CA THR A 202 11.73 1.19 2.19
C THR A 202 12.82 0.23 1.67
N CYS A 203 13.11 -0.83 2.42
CA CYS A 203 14.09 -1.84 2.04
C CYS A 203 13.71 -2.53 0.72
N VAL A 204 12.45 -2.91 0.55
CA VAL A 204 11.97 -3.52 -0.69
C VAL A 204 12.12 -2.56 -1.87
N GLY A 205 11.75 -1.27 -1.72
CA GLY A 205 11.90 -0.28 -2.78
C GLY A 205 13.36 -0.02 -3.19
N MET A 206 14.26 0.02 -2.22
CA MET A 206 15.70 0.16 -2.46
C MET A 206 16.32 -1.09 -3.13
N ALA A 207 15.84 -2.29 -2.81
CA ALA A 207 16.42 -3.54 -3.29
C ALA A 207 15.82 -4.04 -4.63
N PHE A 208 14.51 -3.88 -4.82
CA PHE A 208 13.74 -4.52 -5.90
C PHE A 208 13.02 -3.54 -6.82
N GLY A 209 13.22 -2.24 -6.65
CA GLY A 209 12.40 -1.28 -7.38
C GLY A 209 12.85 -0.92 -8.80
N LEU A 210 14.04 -1.34 -9.24
CA LEU A 210 14.54 -1.08 -10.61
C LEU A 210 13.61 -1.61 -11.71
N ASP A 211 13.06 -2.81 -11.50
CA ASP A 211 12.35 -3.56 -12.53
C ASP A 211 10.93 -3.08 -12.75
N THR A 212 10.24 -2.71 -11.67
CA THR A 212 8.81 -2.41 -11.69
C THR A 212 8.40 -1.19 -10.88
N GLY A 213 9.33 -0.51 -10.18
CA GLY A 213 8.95 0.55 -9.25
C GLY A 213 8.19 0.05 -8.01
N TYR A 214 8.29 -1.25 -7.69
CA TYR A 214 7.77 -1.89 -6.46
C TYR A 214 6.32 -1.49 -6.16
N ALA A 215 5.36 -1.91 -7.00
CA ALA A 215 3.96 -1.58 -6.76
C ALA A 215 3.48 -2.17 -5.43
N LEU A 216 3.67 -3.48 -5.22
CA LEU A 216 3.39 -4.28 -4.01
C LEU A 216 1.95 -4.22 -3.47
N ASN A 217 1.11 -3.37 -4.06
CA ASN A 217 -0.16 -2.93 -3.54
C ASN A 217 -1.09 -2.62 -4.71
N PRO A 218 -2.12 -3.46 -4.94
CA PRO A 218 -3.04 -3.26 -6.06
C PRO A 218 -3.76 -1.91 -6.05
N ALA A 219 -4.11 -1.37 -4.87
CA ALA A 219 -4.80 -0.08 -4.77
C ALA A 219 -3.87 1.10 -5.11
N ARG A 220 -2.62 1.04 -4.63
CA ARG A 220 -1.56 2.03 -4.90
C ARG A 220 -1.24 2.17 -6.38
N ASP A 221 -1.43 1.11 -7.17
CA ASP A 221 -1.24 1.17 -8.62
C ASP A 221 -2.55 1.49 -9.36
N PHE A 222 -3.60 0.70 -9.11
CA PHE A 222 -4.84 0.76 -9.89
C PHE A 222 -5.62 2.06 -9.68
N GLY A 223 -5.66 2.60 -8.46
CA GLY A 223 -6.34 3.87 -8.17
C GLY A 223 -5.74 5.05 -8.97
N PRO A 224 -4.43 5.32 -8.85
CA PRO A 224 -3.76 6.36 -9.63
C PRO A 224 -3.76 6.09 -11.15
N ARG A 225 -3.73 4.82 -11.58
CA ARG A 225 -3.87 4.45 -12.99
C ARG A 225 -5.25 4.79 -13.54
N LEU A 226 -6.32 4.54 -12.79
CA LEU A 226 -7.67 4.99 -13.15
C LEU A 226 -7.75 6.52 -13.21
N PHE A 227 -7.11 7.22 -12.27
CA PHE A 227 -7.07 8.68 -12.30
C PHE A 227 -6.40 9.19 -13.60
N THR A 228 -5.19 8.72 -13.90
CA THR A 228 -4.44 9.15 -15.10
C THR A 228 -5.16 8.82 -16.41
N PHE A 229 -5.93 7.74 -16.45
CA PHE A 229 -6.83 7.44 -17.58
C PHE A 229 -7.81 8.60 -17.85
N PHE A 230 -8.49 9.10 -16.81
CA PHE A 230 -9.44 10.22 -16.93
C PHE A 230 -8.74 11.58 -17.07
N ALA A 231 -7.52 11.74 -16.55
CA ALA A 231 -6.80 13.01 -16.49
C ALA A 231 -5.99 13.34 -17.76
N GLY A 232 -6.16 12.59 -18.84
CA GLY A 232 -5.64 12.94 -20.17
C GLY A 232 -4.60 11.98 -20.76
N TRP A 233 -3.99 11.10 -19.97
CA TRP A 233 -3.05 10.10 -20.50
C TRP A 233 -3.77 9.02 -21.33
N GLY A 234 -5.07 8.79 -21.08
CA GLY A 234 -5.93 7.92 -21.88
C GLY A 234 -5.56 6.44 -21.80
N TRP A 235 -6.06 5.65 -22.76
CA TRP A 235 -6.01 4.18 -22.71
C TRP A 235 -4.61 3.55 -22.61
N LYS A 236 -3.56 4.27 -22.99
CA LYS A 236 -2.19 3.75 -22.92
C LYS A 236 -1.75 3.35 -21.51
N VAL A 237 -2.35 3.93 -20.47
CA VAL A 237 -2.05 3.54 -19.08
C VAL A 237 -2.46 2.10 -18.78
N PHE A 238 -3.37 1.52 -19.58
CA PHE A 238 -3.79 0.12 -19.49
C PHE A 238 -3.22 -0.76 -20.61
N THR A 239 -2.99 -0.22 -21.81
CA THR A 239 -2.51 -1.02 -22.96
C THR A 239 -0.99 -1.08 -23.06
N GLY A 240 -0.27 -0.19 -22.39
CA GLY A 240 1.19 -0.11 -22.42
C GLY A 240 1.87 -1.41 -22.01
N ARG A 241 3.00 -1.70 -22.67
CA ARG A 241 3.87 -2.86 -22.40
C ARG A 241 3.07 -4.16 -22.32
N SER A 242 2.31 -4.50 -23.36
CA SER A 242 1.50 -5.72 -23.43
C SER A 242 0.54 -5.86 -22.24
N PHE A 243 -0.23 -4.81 -21.96
CA PHE A 243 -1.21 -4.76 -20.89
C PHE A 243 -0.61 -4.94 -19.49
N TYR A 244 0.49 -4.26 -19.17
CA TYR A 244 1.19 -4.45 -17.89
C TYR A 244 0.31 -4.25 -16.63
N PHE A 245 -0.76 -3.45 -16.71
CA PHE A 245 -1.58 -3.04 -15.56
C PHE A 245 -2.09 -4.18 -14.65
N TRP A 246 -2.25 -5.40 -15.17
CA TRP A 246 -2.72 -6.53 -14.36
C TRP A 246 -1.62 -7.08 -13.44
N ILE A 247 -0.33 -6.84 -13.75
CA ILE A 247 0.80 -7.37 -12.98
C ILE A 247 0.87 -6.76 -11.57
N PRO A 248 0.79 -5.42 -11.39
CA PRO A 248 0.67 -4.80 -10.06
C PRO A 248 -0.58 -5.19 -9.27
N ILE A 249 -1.53 -5.91 -9.88
CA ILE A 249 -2.73 -6.43 -9.20
C ILE A 249 -2.50 -7.89 -8.79
N VAL A 250 -2.23 -8.76 -9.77
CA VAL A 250 -2.11 -10.21 -9.55
C VAL A 250 -0.83 -10.57 -8.81
N GLY A 251 0.29 -9.95 -9.19
CA GLY A 251 1.60 -10.21 -8.58
C GLY A 251 1.58 -10.04 -7.06
N PRO A 252 1.09 -8.90 -6.54
CA PRO A 252 0.96 -8.70 -5.10
C PRO A 252 0.04 -9.67 -4.38
N PHE A 253 -1.11 -10.05 -4.95
CA PHE A 253 -1.98 -11.05 -4.32
C PHE A 253 -1.28 -12.41 -4.19
N VAL A 254 -0.62 -12.87 -5.26
CA VAL A 254 0.15 -14.12 -5.24
C VAL A 254 1.32 -14.01 -4.26
N GLY A 255 2.09 -12.93 -4.33
CA GLY A 255 3.22 -12.68 -3.45
C GLY A 255 2.83 -12.65 -1.98
N GLY A 256 1.75 -11.94 -1.62
CA GLY A 256 1.27 -11.86 -0.24
C GLY A 256 0.93 -13.23 0.34
N LEU A 257 0.14 -14.03 -0.38
CA LEU A 257 -0.23 -15.38 0.04
C LEU A 257 0.99 -16.30 0.17
N LEU A 258 1.93 -16.25 -0.78
CA LEU A 258 3.16 -17.02 -0.73
C LEU A 258 4.05 -16.59 0.44
N GLY A 259 4.24 -15.29 0.66
CA GLY A 259 5.06 -14.75 1.73
C GLY A 259 4.54 -15.14 3.11
N ALA A 260 3.24 -14.94 3.37
CA ALA A 260 2.61 -15.38 4.61
C ALA A 260 2.68 -16.91 4.76
N GLY A 261 2.40 -17.67 3.70
CA GLY A 261 2.45 -19.13 3.72
C GLY A 261 3.84 -19.67 4.06
N LEU A 262 4.89 -19.05 3.50
CA LEU A 262 6.28 -19.41 3.83
C LEU A 262 6.61 -19.06 5.27
N TYR A 263 6.22 -17.88 5.78
CA TYR A 263 6.45 -17.52 7.18
C TYR A 263 5.74 -18.48 8.14
N VAL A 264 4.44 -18.70 7.93
CA VAL A 264 3.65 -19.59 8.78
C VAL A 264 4.18 -21.02 8.72
N GLY A 265 4.42 -21.52 7.50
CA GLY A 265 4.83 -22.89 7.25
C GLY A 265 6.24 -23.21 7.74
N LEU A 266 7.18 -22.27 7.70
CA LEU A 266 8.60 -22.50 7.98
C LEU A 266 9.09 -21.89 9.30
N ILE A 267 8.37 -20.93 9.88
CA ILE A 267 8.75 -20.25 11.12
C ILE A 267 7.68 -20.44 12.19
N GLU A 268 6.48 -19.89 12.00
CA GLU A 268 5.43 -19.84 13.04
C GLU A 268 5.03 -21.23 13.54
N ASN A 269 4.82 -22.18 12.63
CA ASN A 269 4.45 -23.56 12.97
C ASN A 269 5.57 -24.35 13.69
N PHE A 270 6.78 -23.81 13.73
CA PHE A 270 7.95 -24.41 14.37
C PHE A 270 8.36 -23.71 15.67
N HIS A 271 7.53 -22.79 16.16
CA HIS A 271 7.74 -22.23 17.48
C HIS A 271 7.66 -23.33 18.56
N PRO A 272 8.48 -23.24 19.63
CA PRO A 272 8.36 -24.13 20.77
C PRO A 272 6.93 -24.12 21.31
N ARG A 273 6.43 -25.30 21.69
CA ARG A 273 5.09 -25.43 22.29
C ARG A 273 5.04 -24.96 23.75
N GLU A 274 6.19 -24.61 24.32
CA GLU A 274 6.40 -24.12 25.69
C GLU A 274 7.50 -23.05 25.72
#